data_AF-A0A6A0HFF9-F1
#
_entry.id   AF-A0A6A0HFF9-F1
#
_cell.length_a   1.000
_cell.length_b   1.000
_cell.length_c   1.000
_cell.angle_alpha   90.00
_cell.angle_beta   90.00
_cell.angle_gamma   90.00
#
_symmetry.space_group_name_H-M   'P 1'
#
loop_
_entity.id
_entity.type
_entity.pdbx_description
1 polymer ?
#
loop_
_entity_poly.entity_id
_entity_poly.type
_entity_poly.pdbx_seq_one_letter_code
_entity_poly.pdbx_strand_id
1 'polypeptide(L)'
;MVLIKPVLPCDDDGGEMCTEDIMVVNAESLEREEIRNKVFKKKYYCKNNKRKKQPPFPGSDVFRFSDYDCIGFDLDNTICRYKVGEIMRLEYRLIAEYLVERYGYDQSLLLGVDDDMDFLQKGLIMDTKRGNFLKCTDQGVILRATHGTQPMTRAAIYETYGKDKIWEPVLEFKDSLYDNSPGCARILRSFKDYFDMPAAIACARAIDIEDRSPNGPPAEYDVWPDVHVALCNMYRREYFQTDQGGFFPEIKQNPGKYIYEASDRLKKWLMSLKEHAYTFLISGSSIDYASHTAEFVLGEDWRDYFDTVVCTAKKPHFFNTKKPFFSLNGHLDGEEVPFENLRLDGTYSGGNWSDLLELVRRDSGLENPHCLYVGDHLCQDVMTPPSVKIDTVAIVEELAAEGMCGDPLEHDAGGDLMSMFWGSFFTTDGNNKVMGIDRINTMYGSVPVRAARLAIPCLEVVARNNIKHQYEAFSPTSTGFYPGDPVILHF
;
A
#
# COMPACT_ATOMS: atom_id res chain seq x y z
N MET A 1 -23.80 51.07 19.60
CA MET A 1 -24.26 52.45 19.88
C MET A 1 -25.78 52.48 19.78
N VAL A 2 -26.43 52.40 20.96
CA VAL A 2 -27.75 52.95 21.36
C VAL A 2 -28.97 52.45 20.55
N LEU A 3 -29.86 51.59 21.09
CA LEU A 3 -30.68 51.79 22.30
C LEU A 3 -31.00 50.48 23.04
N ILE A 4 -30.81 50.52 24.37
CA ILE A 4 -31.43 49.64 25.36
C ILE A 4 -32.66 50.37 25.92
N LYS A 5 -33.78 49.66 26.14
CA LYS A 5 -34.72 49.96 27.23
C LYS A 5 -34.98 48.67 28.04
N PRO A 6 -34.84 48.68 29.38
CA PRO A 6 -35.06 47.52 30.25
C PRO A 6 -36.38 47.61 31.06
N VAL A 7 -36.61 46.60 31.94
CA VAL A 7 -37.50 46.56 33.15
C VAL A 7 -38.91 45.97 32.88
N LEU A 8 -39.53 44.97 33.56
CA LEU A 8 -39.33 44.06 34.75
C LEU A 8 -40.40 42.90 34.67
N PRO A 9 -40.55 41.95 35.64
CA PRO A 9 -40.96 40.54 35.44
C PRO A 9 -42.40 40.16 35.93
N CYS A 10 -42.68 38.84 35.92
CA CYS A 10 -43.83 38.07 36.51
C CYS A 10 -45.10 38.04 35.61
N ASP A 11 -45.83 36.94 35.36
CA ASP A 11 -46.03 35.63 36.01
C ASP A 11 -46.46 34.55 34.98
N ASP A 12 -46.52 33.30 35.47
CA ASP A 12 -47.02 32.04 34.88
C ASP A 12 -48.26 32.16 33.96
N ASP A 13 -48.25 31.42 32.83
CA ASP A 13 -49.24 30.36 32.55
C ASP A 13 -48.92 29.62 31.24
N GLY A 14 -49.15 28.30 31.25
CA GLY A 14 -48.73 27.36 30.22
C GLY A 14 -49.40 27.53 28.85
N GLY A 15 -48.62 27.25 27.81
CA GLY A 15 -49.09 27.05 26.44
C GLY A 15 -47.99 26.36 25.62
N GLU A 16 -48.32 25.19 25.05
CA GLU A 16 -47.49 24.51 24.05
C GLU A 16 -47.14 25.47 22.90
N MET A 17 -45.84 25.59 22.60
CA MET A 17 -45.37 26.22 21.38
C MET A 17 -44.36 25.28 20.72
N CYS A 18 -44.78 24.69 19.59
CA CYS A 18 -43.89 24.05 18.64
C CYS A 18 -42.78 25.04 18.27
N THR A 19 -41.54 24.73 18.64
CA THR A 19 -40.37 25.40 18.06
C THR A 19 -40.08 24.73 16.73
N GLU A 20 -40.50 25.37 15.63
CA GLU A 20 -39.86 25.14 14.33
C GLU A 20 -38.39 25.55 14.48
N ASP A 21 -37.48 24.57 14.42
CA ASP A 21 -36.05 24.80 14.26
C ASP A 21 -35.84 25.45 12.89
N ILE A 22 -35.85 26.79 12.86
CA ILE A 22 -35.38 27.55 11.71
C ILE A 22 -33.87 27.34 11.65
N MET A 23 -33.44 26.40 10.82
CA MET A 23 -32.07 26.35 10.31
C MET A 23 -31.81 27.67 9.59
N VAL A 24 -31.15 28.61 10.27
CA VAL A 24 -30.59 29.80 9.64
C VAL A 24 -29.36 29.34 8.85
N VAL A 25 -29.61 28.86 7.63
CA VAL A 25 -28.54 28.62 6.67
C VAL A 25 -28.05 29.99 6.21
N ASN A 26 -26.80 30.32 6.52
CA ASN A 26 -26.20 31.61 6.18
C ASN A 26 -26.17 31.78 4.64
N ALA A 27 -26.71 32.88 4.12
CA ALA A 27 -26.70 33.16 2.68
C ALA A 27 -25.27 33.18 2.11
N GLU A 28 -24.26 33.59 2.90
CA GLU A 28 -22.86 33.55 2.48
C GLU A 28 -22.31 32.12 2.32
N SER A 29 -22.82 31.13 3.07
CA SER A 29 -22.37 29.74 2.91
C SER A 29 -22.97 29.10 1.66
N LEU A 30 -24.24 29.39 1.36
CA LEU A 30 -24.92 28.92 0.15
C LEU A 30 -24.30 29.52 -1.11
N GLU A 31 -23.98 30.81 -1.10
CA GLU A 31 -23.39 31.49 -2.26
C GLU A 31 -21.94 31.02 -2.52
N ARG A 32 -21.17 30.75 -1.46
CA ARG A 32 -19.85 30.10 -1.56
C ARG A 32 -19.95 28.68 -2.10
N GLU A 33 -20.92 27.90 -1.64
CA GLU A 33 -21.14 26.53 -2.11
C GLU A 33 -21.61 26.52 -3.58
N GLU A 34 -22.43 27.48 -4.00
CA GLU A 34 -22.87 27.62 -5.38
C GLU A 34 -21.74 28.07 -6.33
N ILE A 35 -20.91 29.04 -5.93
CA ILE A 35 -19.73 29.45 -6.69
C ILE A 35 -18.73 28.29 -6.78
N ARG A 36 -18.53 27.56 -5.67
CA ARG A 36 -17.69 26.37 -5.62
C ARG A 36 -18.20 25.30 -6.58
N ASN A 37 -19.48 24.98 -6.53
CA ASN A 37 -20.11 24.03 -7.45
C ASN A 37 -19.98 24.47 -8.91
N LYS A 38 -20.08 25.78 -9.21
CA LYS A 38 -19.84 26.33 -10.55
C LYS A 38 -18.39 26.19 -11.00
N VAL A 39 -17.41 26.45 -10.12
CA VAL A 39 -15.97 26.29 -10.41
C VAL A 39 -15.62 24.81 -10.61
N PHE A 40 -16.10 23.91 -9.74
CA PHE A 40 -15.94 22.47 -9.88
C PHE A 40 -16.57 21.96 -11.18
N LYS A 41 -17.84 22.30 -11.46
CA LYS A 41 -18.49 21.93 -12.73
C LYS A 41 -17.66 22.45 -13.92
N LYS A 42 -17.21 23.70 -13.92
CA LYS A 42 -16.40 24.28 -15.01
C LYS A 42 -15.01 23.63 -15.16
N LYS A 43 -14.35 23.23 -14.06
CA LYS A 43 -13.07 22.52 -14.07
C LYS A 43 -13.16 21.19 -14.83
N TYR A 44 -14.29 20.48 -14.69
CA TYR A 44 -14.48 19.16 -15.30
C TYR A 44 -15.37 19.17 -16.57
N TYR A 45 -16.08 20.26 -16.87
CA TYR A 45 -16.95 20.41 -18.07
C TYR A 45 -16.16 20.43 -19.39
N CYS A 46 -14.88 20.79 -19.39
CA CYS A 46 -14.03 20.76 -20.59
C CYS A 46 -13.63 19.34 -21.04
N LYS A 47 -14.00 18.28 -20.31
CA LYS A 47 -13.63 16.89 -20.62
C LYS A 47 -14.44 16.22 -21.75
N ASN A 48 -15.48 16.87 -22.27
CA ASN A 48 -16.40 16.23 -23.22
C ASN A 48 -16.06 16.41 -24.71
N ASN A 49 -14.94 17.04 -25.09
CA ASN A 49 -14.71 17.43 -26.49
C ASN A 49 -13.55 16.76 -27.25
N LYS A 50 -13.08 15.58 -26.84
CA LYS A 50 -12.27 14.72 -27.73
C LYS A 50 -12.64 13.24 -27.57
N ARG A 51 -13.74 12.84 -28.21
CA ARG A 51 -14.02 11.44 -28.53
C ARG A 51 -12.90 10.86 -29.39
N LYS A 52 -11.96 10.18 -28.74
CA LYS A 52 -11.54 8.79 -28.99
C LYS A 52 -11.08 8.24 -27.65
N LYS A 53 -12.04 8.08 -26.70
CA LYS A 53 -11.76 7.40 -25.43
C LYS A 53 -11.23 6.01 -25.80
N GLN A 54 -9.99 5.71 -25.43
CA GLN A 54 -9.42 4.38 -25.62
C GLN A 54 -10.39 3.35 -25.04
N PRO A 55 -10.52 2.16 -25.64
CA PRO A 55 -11.29 1.11 -25.01
C PRO A 55 -10.71 0.92 -23.59
N PRO A 56 -11.54 0.84 -22.55
CA PRO A 56 -11.06 0.28 -21.31
C PRO A 56 -10.52 -1.12 -21.64
N PHE A 57 -9.50 -1.60 -20.93
CA PHE A 57 -8.91 -2.95 -21.04
C PHE A 57 -7.74 -3.11 -22.05
N PRO A 58 -6.90 -4.17 -21.90
CA PRO A 58 -5.49 -4.26 -22.32
C PRO A 58 -5.29 -4.48 -23.83
N GLY A 59 -6.21 -3.98 -24.66
CA GLY A 59 -6.07 -4.02 -26.12
C GLY A 59 -5.10 -2.98 -26.66
N SER A 60 -4.57 -2.08 -25.81
CA SER A 60 -3.56 -1.11 -26.19
C SER A 60 -2.27 -1.33 -25.40
N ASP A 61 -1.20 -1.51 -26.14
CA ASP A 61 0.21 -1.43 -25.74
C ASP A 61 0.64 -0.01 -25.32
N VAL A 62 -0.29 0.95 -25.26
CA VAL A 62 -0.02 2.35 -24.92
C VAL A 62 -0.75 2.75 -23.65
N PHE A 63 -0.03 3.37 -22.72
CA PHE A 63 -0.56 3.94 -21.49
C PHE A 63 -0.25 5.45 -21.41
N ARG A 64 -1.23 6.25 -20.99
CA ARG A 64 -1.06 7.67 -20.63
C ARG A 64 -1.90 7.99 -19.40
N PHE A 65 -1.33 8.69 -18.42
CA PHE A 65 -2.10 9.14 -17.26
C PHE A 65 -3.27 10.06 -17.66
N SER A 66 -3.11 10.84 -18.73
CA SER A 66 -4.17 11.73 -19.25
C SER A 66 -5.38 11.00 -19.85
N ASP A 67 -5.32 9.68 -20.04
CA ASP A 67 -6.42 8.90 -20.62
C ASP A 67 -7.41 8.40 -19.54
N TYR A 68 -7.17 8.72 -18.26
CA TYR A 68 -8.01 8.37 -17.13
C TYR A 68 -8.87 9.54 -16.63
N ASP A 69 -10.11 9.23 -16.26
CA ASP A 69 -11.05 10.18 -15.66
C ASP A 69 -10.83 10.29 -14.15
N CYS A 70 -10.43 9.19 -13.51
CA CYS A 70 -10.16 9.03 -12.07
C CYS A 70 -8.79 8.41 -11.83
N ILE A 71 -8.03 8.91 -10.85
CA ILE A 71 -6.74 8.34 -10.44
C ILE A 71 -6.67 8.31 -8.91
N GLY A 72 -6.62 7.11 -8.34
CA GLY A 72 -6.36 6.91 -6.92
C GLY A 72 -4.90 6.57 -6.64
N PHE A 73 -4.41 6.98 -5.48
CA PHE A 73 -3.07 6.69 -5.00
C PHE A 73 -3.13 6.11 -3.59
N ASP A 74 -2.30 5.11 -3.32
CA ASP A 74 -1.88 4.84 -1.95
C ASP A 74 -0.92 5.93 -1.44
N LEU A 75 -0.76 6.00 -0.12
CA LEU A 75 0.19 6.92 0.51
C LEU A 75 1.54 6.25 0.75
N ASP A 76 1.57 5.29 1.67
CA ASP A 76 2.80 4.67 2.17
C ASP A 76 3.49 3.86 1.07
N ASN A 77 4.82 3.98 0.94
CA ASN A 77 5.64 3.38 -0.12
C ASN A 77 5.22 3.71 -1.57
N THR A 78 4.29 4.66 -1.76
CA THR A 78 3.76 5.07 -3.07
C THR A 78 4.02 6.54 -3.34
N ILE A 79 3.33 7.43 -2.60
CA ILE A 79 3.62 8.86 -2.60
C ILE A 79 4.68 9.16 -1.54
N CYS A 80 4.47 8.65 -0.32
CA CYS A 80 5.42 8.72 0.78
C CYS A 80 6.42 7.58 0.64
N ARG A 81 7.54 7.85 -0.01
CA ARG A 81 8.65 6.90 -0.09
C ARG A 81 9.42 6.89 1.22
N TYR A 82 9.63 5.69 1.74
CA TYR A 82 10.43 5.49 2.94
C TYR A 82 11.86 5.15 2.58
N LYS A 83 12.80 5.54 3.44
CA LYS A 83 14.19 5.06 3.40
C LYS A 83 14.18 3.63 3.90
N VAL A 84 13.92 2.69 3.01
CA VAL A 84 13.54 1.31 3.36
C VAL A 84 14.55 0.65 4.31
N GLY A 85 15.86 0.84 4.07
CA GLY A 85 16.90 0.35 4.99
C GLY A 85 16.79 0.87 6.43
N GLU A 86 16.43 2.14 6.62
CA GLU A 86 16.27 2.74 7.96
C GLU A 86 14.98 2.27 8.64
N ILE A 87 13.89 2.17 7.87
CA ILE A 87 12.59 1.70 8.35
C ILE A 87 12.67 0.23 8.77
N MET A 88 13.22 -0.65 7.93
CA MET A 88 13.33 -2.07 8.25
C MET A 88 14.16 -2.31 9.52
N ARG A 89 15.24 -1.53 9.73
CA ARG A 89 16.04 -1.57 10.96
C ARG A 89 15.27 -1.11 12.19
N LEU A 90 14.48 -0.03 12.07
CA LEU A 90 13.62 0.45 13.15
C LEU A 90 12.59 -0.61 13.53
N GLU A 91 11.85 -1.12 12.56
CA GLU A 91 10.80 -2.10 12.76
C GLU A 91 11.34 -3.40 13.38
N TYR A 92 12.44 -3.93 12.82
CA TYR A 92 13.05 -5.13 13.36
C TYR A 92 13.45 -4.94 14.81
N ARG A 93 14.13 -3.82 15.11
CA ARG A 93 14.57 -3.51 16.47
C ARG A 93 13.40 -3.50 17.44
N LEU A 94 12.28 -2.87 17.09
CA LEU A 94 11.08 -2.82 17.92
C LEU A 94 10.44 -4.20 18.12
N ILE A 95 10.40 -5.04 17.07
CA ILE A 95 9.93 -6.43 17.18
C ILE A 95 10.84 -7.22 18.13
N ALA A 96 12.15 -7.17 17.91
CA ALA A 96 13.13 -7.93 18.67
C ALA A 96 13.16 -7.52 20.15
N GLU A 97 13.20 -6.22 20.44
CA GLU A 97 13.11 -5.67 21.80
C GLU A 97 11.82 -6.16 22.49
N TYR A 98 10.67 -6.07 21.81
CA TYR A 98 9.40 -6.55 22.36
C TYR A 98 9.42 -8.05 22.66
N LEU A 99 9.95 -8.89 21.76
CA LEU A 99 10.03 -10.34 21.96
C LEU A 99 10.93 -10.71 23.15
N VAL A 100 12.08 -10.06 23.26
CA VAL A 100 13.01 -10.28 24.38
C VAL A 100 12.38 -9.84 25.71
N GLU A 101 11.82 -8.64 25.77
CA GLU A 101 11.29 -8.06 27.01
C GLU A 101 9.99 -8.73 27.46
N ARG A 102 9.08 -9.03 26.52
CA ARG A 102 7.73 -9.52 26.85
C ARG A 102 7.67 -11.03 26.98
N TYR A 103 8.40 -11.76 26.14
CA TYR A 103 8.29 -13.21 26.02
C TYR A 103 9.59 -13.93 26.41
N GLY A 104 10.70 -13.22 26.64
CA GLY A 104 11.94 -13.80 27.12
C GLY A 104 12.73 -14.56 26.07
N TYR A 105 12.56 -14.23 24.77
CA TYR A 105 13.38 -14.80 23.70
C TYR A 105 14.87 -14.48 23.93
N ASP A 106 15.75 -15.36 23.47
CA ASP A 106 17.20 -15.21 23.64
C ASP A 106 17.70 -13.96 22.88
N GLN A 107 18.12 -12.95 23.65
CA GLN A 107 18.64 -11.69 23.13
C GLN A 107 19.86 -11.85 22.20
N SER A 108 20.67 -12.91 22.39
CA SER A 108 21.88 -13.14 21.60
C SER A 108 21.58 -13.55 20.15
N LEU A 109 20.34 -13.98 19.89
CA LEU A 109 19.85 -14.30 18.56
C LEU A 109 18.88 -13.27 18.00
N LEU A 110 18.11 -12.57 18.85
CA LEU A 110 17.15 -11.57 18.38
C LEU A 110 17.76 -10.19 18.14
N LEU A 111 18.73 -9.72 18.92
CA LEU A 111 19.13 -8.31 18.83
C LEU A 111 20.17 -8.07 17.71
N GLY A 112 19.95 -6.99 16.94
CA GLY A 112 20.82 -6.54 15.85
C GLY A 112 20.53 -7.26 14.52
N VAL A 113 20.18 -6.51 13.47
CA VAL A 113 19.73 -7.08 12.18
C VAL A 113 20.74 -6.94 11.05
N ASP A 114 21.74 -6.07 11.19
CA ASP A 114 22.58 -5.63 10.08
C ASP A 114 23.26 -6.77 9.32
N ASP A 115 23.68 -7.82 10.04
CA ASP A 115 24.33 -9.00 9.45
C ASP A 115 23.36 -9.91 8.67
N ASP A 116 22.05 -9.79 8.90
CA ASP A 116 21.00 -10.64 8.31
C ASP A 116 20.02 -9.84 7.43
N MET A 117 20.33 -8.59 7.08
CA MET A 117 19.51 -7.80 6.15
C MET A 117 19.33 -8.50 4.80
N ASP A 118 20.33 -9.28 4.36
CA ASP A 118 20.27 -10.09 3.14
C ASP A 118 19.17 -11.17 3.16
N PHE A 119 18.60 -11.51 4.33
CA PHE A 119 17.46 -12.40 4.46
C PHE A 119 16.14 -11.73 4.05
N LEU A 120 16.05 -10.40 4.10
CA LEU A 120 14.81 -9.67 3.86
C LEU A 120 14.50 -9.62 2.36
N GLN A 121 13.36 -10.19 1.96
CA GLN A 121 12.82 -10.01 0.62
C GLN A 121 11.30 -10.03 0.62
N LYS A 122 10.65 -9.19 -0.20
CA LYS A 122 9.19 -9.24 -0.39
C LYS A 122 8.79 -10.58 -1.00
N GLY A 123 7.67 -11.11 -0.51
CA GLY A 123 7.02 -12.29 -1.06
C GLY A 123 7.51 -13.63 -0.53
N LEU A 124 8.29 -13.63 0.56
CA LEU A 124 8.61 -14.86 1.28
C LEU A 124 7.35 -15.45 1.92
N ILE A 125 7.28 -16.78 1.91
CA ILE A 125 6.19 -17.57 2.46
C ILE A 125 6.75 -18.42 3.60
N MET A 126 6.18 -18.31 4.80
CA MET A 126 6.51 -19.14 5.95
C MET A 126 5.52 -20.30 6.09
N ASP A 127 6.04 -21.52 6.06
CA ASP A 127 5.41 -22.71 6.60
C ASP A 127 5.53 -22.65 8.13
N THR A 128 4.49 -22.10 8.76
CA THR A 128 4.47 -21.77 10.18
C THR A 128 4.62 -23.01 11.07
N LYS A 129 4.28 -24.21 10.56
CA LYS A 129 4.33 -25.45 11.33
C LYS A 129 5.65 -26.18 11.21
N ARG A 130 6.34 -26.03 10.08
CA ARG A 130 7.67 -26.64 9.88
C ARG A 130 8.84 -25.70 10.13
N GLY A 131 8.57 -24.41 10.41
CA GLY A 131 9.62 -23.41 10.65
C GLY A 131 10.42 -23.09 9.38
N ASN A 132 9.82 -23.22 8.20
CA ASN A 132 10.52 -23.03 6.93
C ASN A 132 10.06 -21.78 6.20
N PHE A 133 10.99 -21.07 5.56
CA PHE A 133 10.69 -19.97 4.66
C PHE A 133 10.92 -20.40 3.23
N LEU A 134 10.03 -20.01 2.33
CA LEU A 134 9.98 -20.47 0.96
C LEU A 134 9.93 -19.26 0.03
N LYS A 135 10.78 -19.31 -1.01
CA LYS A 135 10.63 -18.50 -2.20
C LYS A 135 10.11 -19.39 -3.32
N CYS A 136 9.01 -18.99 -3.95
CA CYS A 136 8.29 -19.83 -4.90
C CYS A 136 8.18 -19.17 -6.27
N THR A 137 8.00 -20.01 -7.30
CA THR A 137 7.62 -19.53 -8.63
C THR A 137 6.17 -19.07 -8.68
N ASP A 138 5.80 -18.39 -9.76
CA ASP A 138 4.42 -18.08 -10.13
C ASP A 138 3.51 -19.33 -10.28
N GLN A 139 4.10 -20.50 -10.54
CA GLN A 139 3.44 -21.80 -10.55
C GLN A 139 3.42 -22.51 -9.18
N GLY A 140 3.97 -21.88 -8.13
CA GLY A 140 4.01 -22.45 -6.77
C GLY A 140 5.11 -23.48 -6.53
N VAL A 141 6.10 -23.57 -7.41
CA VAL A 141 7.26 -24.45 -7.23
C VAL A 141 8.28 -23.77 -6.32
N ILE A 142 8.74 -24.45 -5.28
CA ILE A 142 9.76 -23.91 -4.36
C ILE A 142 11.11 -23.80 -5.09
N LEU A 143 11.66 -22.59 -5.07
CA LEU A 143 12.92 -22.21 -5.69
C LEU A 143 14.06 -22.32 -4.69
N ARG A 144 13.89 -21.68 -3.53
CA ARG A 144 14.82 -21.65 -2.40
C ARG A 144 14.02 -21.80 -1.12
N ALA A 145 14.63 -22.36 -0.08
CA ALA A 145 14.01 -22.49 1.22
C ALA A 145 15.05 -22.38 2.35
N THR A 146 14.60 -21.92 3.52
CA THR A 146 15.33 -22.04 4.80
C THR A 146 14.54 -22.83 5.81
N HIS A 147 15.24 -23.36 6.81
CA HIS A 147 14.69 -23.68 8.12
C HIS A 147 15.26 -22.66 9.11
N GLY A 148 14.40 -21.86 9.75
CA GLY A 148 14.87 -20.68 10.48
C GLY A 148 15.73 -19.78 9.58
N THR A 149 16.92 -19.41 10.02
CA THR A 149 17.89 -18.65 9.19
C THR A 149 18.75 -19.54 8.28
N GLN A 150 18.67 -20.87 8.41
CA GLN A 150 19.59 -21.79 7.76
C GLN A 150 19.08 -22.25 6.38
N PRO A 151 19.84 -22.09 5.29
CA PRO A 151 19.43 -22.54 3.96
C PRO A 151 19.23 -24.06 3.89
N MET A 152 18.12 -24.49 3.30
CA MET A 152 17.83 -25.90 3.05
C MET A 152 18.52 -26.40 1.78
N THR A 153 19.12 -27.59 1.86
CA THR A 153 19.61 -28.27 0.66
C THR A 153 18.45 -28.76 -0.21
N ARG A 154 18.71 -28.99 -1.50
CA ARG A 154 17.73 -29.59 -2.42
C ARG A 154 17.20 -30.95 -1.91
N ALA A 155 18.04 -31.74 -1.24
CA ALA A 155 17.63 -33.02 -0.65
C ALA A 155 16.63 -32.80 0.51
N ALA A 156 16.89 -31.83 1.40
CA ALA A 156 15.99 -31.48 2.49
C ALA A 156 14.65 -30.94 1.99
N ILE A 157 14.66 -30.13 0.92
CA ILE A 157 13.42 -29.65 0.26
C ILE A 157 12.62 -30.85 -0.27
N TYR A 158 13.28 -31.82 -0.90
CA TYR A 158 12.60 -33.02 -1.43
C TYR A 158 12.03 -33.92 -0.36
N GLU A 159 12.73 -34.07 0.76
CA GLU A 159 12.24 -34.81 1.91
C GLU A 159 11.00 -34.14 2.52
N THR A 160 11.00 -32.81 2.57
CA THR A 160 9.93 -32.03 3.24
C THR A 160 8.70 -31.78 2.36
N TYR A 161 8.92 -31.44 1.08
CA TYR A 161 7.89 -30.95 0.14
C TYR A 161 7.77 -31.82 -1.13
N GLY A 162 8.39 -33.00 -1.12
CA GLY A 162 8.36 -33.92 -2.27
C GLY A 162 9.26 -33.48 -3.44
N LYS A 163 9.43 -34.39 -4.40
CA LYS A 163 10.33 -34.17 -5.56
C LYS A 163 9.87 -33.06 -6.50
N ASP A 164 8.56 -32.81 -6.53
CA ASP A 164 7.96 -31.74 -7.33
C ASP A 164 8.19 -30.35 -6.70
N LYS A 165 8.63 -30.31 -5.42
CA LYS A 165 8.86 -29.08 -4.64
C LYS A 165 7.62 -28.22 -4.55
N ILE A 166 6.46 -28.85 -4.34
CA ILE A 166 5.18 -28.18 -4.24
C ILE A 166 4.64 -28.44 -2.85
N TRP A 167 4.16 -27.37 -2.22
CA TRP A 167 3.38 -27.45 -0.99
C TRP A 167 1.97 -26.96 -1.31
N GLU A 168 0.96 -27.79 -1.10
CA GLU A 168 -0.41 -27.56 -1.57
C GLU A 168 -0.99 -26.18 -1.19
N PRO A 169 -0.78 -25.65 0.04
CA PRO A 169 -1.23 -24.30 0.41
C PRO A 169 -0.68 -23.20 -0.49
N VAL A 170 0.54 -23.35 -1.03
CA VAL A 170 1.13 -22.38 -1.97
C VAL A 170 0.34 -22.33 -3.28
N LEU A 171 -0.28 -23.43 -3.70
CA LEU A 171 -1.10 -23.47 -4.91
C LEU A 171 -2.38 -22.65 -4.77
N GLU A 172 -2.98 -22.62 -3.57
CA GLU A 172 -4.13 -21.76 -3.26
C GLU A 172 -3.68 -20.30 -3.07
N PHE A 173 -2.55 -20.09 -2.38
CA PHE A 173 -2.00 -18.76 -2.13
C PHE A 173 -1.66 -18.01 -3.42
N LYS A 174 -1.00 -18.65 -4.40
CA LYS A 174 -0.47 -17.97 -5.59
C LYS A 174 -1.52 -17.23 -6.43
N ASP A 175 -2.77 -17.69 -6.38
CA ASP A 175 -3.86 -17.15 -7.19
C ASP A 175 -4.41 -15.85 -6.59
N SER A 176 -4.31 -15.66 -5.27
CA SER A 176 -4.88 -14.50 -4.56
C SER A 176 -3.85 -13.63 -3.83
N LEU A 177 -2.73 -14.22 -3.43
CA LEU A 177 -1.73 -13.70 -2.48
C LEU A 177 -2.30 -13.31 -1.11
N TYR A 178 -3.46 -13.88 -0.75
CA TYR A 178 -4.03 -13.79 0.59
C TYR A 178 -3.84 -15.09 1.35
N ASP A 179 -3.20 -15.00 2.51
CA ASP A 179 -2.87 -16.08 3.44
C ASP A 179 -3.98 -16.34 4.48
N ASN A 180 -5.12 -15.66 4.35
CA ASN A 180 -6.32 -15.89 5.17
C ASN A 180 -7.33 -16.83 4.51
N SER A 181 -7.00 -17.42 3.35
CA SER A 181 -7.85 -18.39 2.68
C SER A 181 -7.94 -19.70 3.49
N PRO A 182 -9.02 -20.50 3.37
CA PRO A 182 -9.21 -21.70 4.20
C PRO A 182 -8.06 -22.70 4.16
N GLY A 183 -7.39 -22.88 3.01
CA GLY A 183 -6.25 -23.80 2.87
C GLY A 183 -4.90 -23.21 3.31
N CYS A 184 -4.81 -21.89 3.51
CA CYS A 184 -3.59 -21.22 3.98
C CYS A 184 -3.65 -20.89 5.48
N ALA A 185 -4.83 -20.54 5.97
CA ALA A 185 -5.03 -20.01 7.31
C ALA A 185 -4.41 -20.94 8.36
N ARG A 186 -3.61 -20.35 9.26
CA ARG A 186 -2.91 -21.01 10.38
C ARG A 186 -1.70 -21.87 10.02
N ILE A 187 -1.43 -22.13 8.74
CA ILE A 187 -0.27 -22.92 8.33
C ILE A 187 0.70 -22.15 7.45
N LEU A 188 0.19 -21.20 6.66
CA LEU A 188 0.95 -20.34 5.76
C LEU A 188 0.85 -18.89 6.23
N ARG A 189 2.00 -18.22 6.32
CA ARG A 189 2.08 -16.75 6.46
C ARG A 189 2.93 -16.22 5.32
N SER A 190 2.60 -15.04 4.81
CA SER A 190 3.42 -14.36 3.81
C SER A 190 3.84 -12.97 4.29
N PHE A 191 4.99 -12.51 3.81
CA PHE A 191 5.55 -11.19 4.08
C PHE A 191 5.57 -10.41 2.78
N LYS A 192 4.77 -9.35 2.69
CA LYS A 192 4.28 -8.79 1.43
C LYS A 192 4.83 -7.40 1.13
N ASP A 193 5.24 -6.66 2.16
CA ASP A 193 5.66 -5.27 2.05
C ASP A 193 6.79 -4.92 3.03
N TYR A 194 7.26 -3.68 2.97
CA TYR A 194 8.39 -3.25 3.80
C TYR A 194 8.05 -3.12 5.29
N PHE A 195 6.76 -3.09 5.66
CA PHE A 195 6.30 -2.99 7.05
C PHE A 195 6.14 -4.35 7.74
N ASP A 196 6.07 -5.45 6.98
CA ASP A 196 5.96 -6.80 7.54
C ASP A 196 7.17 -7.70 7.27
N MET A 197 8.01 -7.38 6.29
CA MET A 197 9.25 -8.11 6.01
C MET A 197 10.18 -8.28 7.23
N PRO A 198 10.40 -7.27 8.11
CA PRO A 198 11.21 -7.46 9.31
C PRO A 198 10.70 -8.54 10.27
N ALA A 199 9.40 -8.83 10.26
CA ALA A 199 8.85 -9.94 11.02
C ALA A 199 9.30 -11.31 10.48
N ALA A 200 9.70 -11.42 9.21
CA ALA A 200 10.19 -12.67 8.63
C ALA A 200 11.48 -13.14 9.30
N ILE A 201 12.47 -12.26 9.41
CA ILE A 201 13.74 -12.57 10.08
C ILE A 201 13.57 -12.74 11.60
N ALA A 202 12.61 -12.03 12.22
CA ALA A 202 12.26 -12.25 13.63
C ALA A 202 11.71 -13.66 13.85
N CYS A 203 10.79 -14.12 13.00
CA CYS A 203 10.29 -15.50 13.00
C CYS A 203 11.43 -16.51 12.74
N ALA A 204 12.31 -16.26 11.78
CA ALA A 204 13.42 -17.15 11.45
C ALA A 204 14.38 -17.35 12.64
N ARG A 205 14.74 -16.26 13.33
CA ARG A 205 15.58 -16.32 14.53
C ARG A 205 14.86 -16.91 15.74
N ALA A 206 13.54 -16.74 15.84
CA ALA A 206 12.72 -17.42 16.84
C ALA A 206 12.71 -18.95 16.63
N ILE A 207 12.65 -19.42 15.38
CA ILE A 207 12.80 -20.84 15.03
C ILE A 207 14.19 -21.35 15.43
N ASP A 208 15.25 -20.60 15.12
CA ASP A 208 16.62 -20.99 15.53
C ASP A 208 16.79 -21.07 17.06
N ILE A 209 16.02 -20.30 17.83
CA ILE A 209 15.98 -20.38 19.30
C ILE A 209 15.29 -21.65 19.75
N GLU A 210 14.12 -21.98 19.19
CA GLU A 210 13.39 -23.20 19.53
C GLU A 210 14.21 -24.46 19.21
N ASP A 211 15.00 -24.44 18.13
CA ASP A 211 15.93 -25.51 17.77
C ASP A 211 17.03 -25.75 18.82
N ARG A 212 17.42 -24.69 19.54
CA ARG A 212 18.41 -24.74 20.63
C ARG A 212 17.81 -25.12 21.97
N SER A 213 16.50 -25.42 22.01
CA SER A 213 15.83 -25.91 23.21
C SER A 213 16.55 -27.13 23.80
N PRO A 214 16.66 -27.26 25.13
CA PRO A 214 17.26 -28.43 25.77
C PRO A 214 16.61 -29.77 25.38
N ASN A 215 15.36 -29.73 24.91
CA ASN A 215 14.61 -30.91 24.47
C ASN A 215 14.80 -31.21 22.97
N GLY A 216 15.63 -30.45 22.27
CA GLY A 216 15.77 -30.45 20.81
C GLY A 216 14.65 -29.69 20.10
N PRO A 217 14.71 -29.63 18.75
CA PRO A 217 13.68 -29.00 17.93
C PRO A 217 12.28 -29.57 18.20
N PRO A 218 11.24 -28.73 18.28
CA PRO A 218 9.88 -29.19 18.47
C PRO A 218 9.36 -29.93 17.23
N ALA A 219 8.27 -30.69 17.39
CA ALA A 219 7.62 -31.36 16.26
C ALA A 219 6.88 -30.38 15.33
N GLU A 220 6.36 -29.28 15.90
CA GLU A 220 5.75 -28.17 15.18
C GLU A 220 6.13 -26.85 15.87
N TYR A 221 6.28 -25.79 15.08
CA TYR A 221 6.57 -24.44 15.56
C TYR A 221 5.28 -23.62 15.74
N ASP A 222 5.32 -22.64 16.64
CA ASP A 222 4.22 -21.70 16.88
C ASP A 222 4.74 -20.29 17.24
N VAL A 223 5.73 -19.80 16.50
CA VAL A 223 6.39 -18.50 16.77
C VAL A 223 5.60 -17.29 16.28
N TRP A 224 4.75 -17.47 15.26
CA TRP A 224 4.04 -16.36 14.61
C TRP A 224 3.12 -15.55 15.55
N PRO A 225 2.34 -16.16 16.47
CA PRO A 225 1.50 -15.40 17.39
C PRO A 225 2.25 -14.33 18.19
N ASP A 226 3.44 -14.64 18.72
CA ASP A 226 4.26 -13.70 19.50
C ASP A 226 4.80 -12.58 18.61
N VAL A 227 5.37 -12.94 17.45
CA VAL A 227 5.91 -11.98 16.48
C VAL A 227 4.81 -11.08 15.93
N HIS A 228 3.63 -11.62 15.66
CA HIS A 228 2.47 -10.85 15.20
C HIS A 228 2.00 -9.84 16.26
N VAL A 229 1.99 -10.21 17.53
CA VAL A 229 1.67 -9.27 18.61
C VAL A 229 2.71 -8.15 18.70
N ALA A 230 3.99 -8.47 18.57
CA ALA A 230 5.08 -7.49 18.53
C ALA A 230 4.95 -6.54 17.33
N LEU A 231 4.73 -7.08 16.13
CA LEU A 231 4.51 -6.34 14.90
C LEU A 231 3.31 -5.39 15.02
N CYS A 232 2.15 -5.91 15.47
CA CYS A 232 0.96 -5.08 15.65
C CYS A 232 1.10 -4.05 16.77
N ASN A 233 1.99 -4.26 17.75
CA ASN A 233 2.18 -3.32 18.87
C ASN A 233 2.67 -1.97 18.36
N MET A 234 3.67 -1.95 17.46
CA MET A 234 4.27 -0.69 17.00
C MET A 234 3.33 0.16 16.13
N TYR A 235 2.38 -0.48 15.44
CA TYR A 235 1.41 0.17 14.54
C TYR A 235 0.04 0.46 15.16
N ARG A 236 -0.10 0.35 16.49
CA ARG A 236 -1.36 0.71 17.16
C ARG A 236 -1.66 2.18 16.92
N ARG A 237 -2.80 2.47 16.29
CA ARG A 237 -3.14 3.82 15.82
C ARG A 237 -3.15 4.85 16.95
N GLU A 238 -3.57 4.43 18.14
CA GLU A 238 -3.60 5.29 19.32
C GLU A 238 -2.20 5.77 19.72
N TYR A 239 -1.16 5.01 19.38
CA TYR A 239 0.23 5.32 19.72
C TYR A 239 0.82 6.49 18.94
N PHE A 240 0.21 6.89 17.82
CA PHE A 240 0.61 8.12 17.14
C PHE A 240 0.35 9.36 18.02
N GLN A 241 -0.75 9.37 18.77
CA GLN A 241 -1.12 10.47 19.67
C GLN A 241 -0.46 10.37 21.04
N THR A 242 -0.25 9.14 21.55
CA THR A 242 0.33 8.93 22.89
C THR A 242 1.85 8.79 22.89
N ASP A 243 2.49 8.89 21.73
CA ASP A 243 3.93 8.71 21.53
C ASP A 243 4.46 7.39 22.14
N GLN A 244 3.79 6.29 21.81
CA GLN A 244 4.11 4.93 22.28
C GLN A 244 4.53 4.00 21.13
N GLY A 245 4.94 2.77 21.46
CA GLY A 245 5.27 1.72 20.47
C GLY A 245 6.56 1.94 19.67
N GLY A 246 7.25 3.06 19.86
CA GLY A 246 8.55 3.36 19.26
C GLY A 246 8.52 3.79 17.79
N PHE A 247 7.65 3.19 16.96
CA PHE A 247 7.57 3.52 15.53
C PHE A 247 7.12 4.97 15.30
N PHE A 248 5.89 5.31 15.67
CA PHE A 248 5.35 6.65 15.44
C PHE A 248 6.16 7.78 16.11
N PRO A 249 6.66 7.65 17.35
CA PRO A 249 7.55 8.64 17.96
C PRO A 249 8.79 8.95 17.12
N GLU A 250 9.46 7.92 16.59
CA GLU A 250 10.66 8.08 15.77
C GLU A 250 10.36 8.77 14.45
N ILE A 251 9.28 8.37 13.76
CA ILE A 251 8.87 9.03 12.52
C ILE A 251 8.51 10.50 12.76
N LYS A 252 7.79 10.81 13.86
CA LYS A 252 7.39 12.18 14.20
C LYS A 252 8.57 13.09 14.52
N GLN A 253 9.53 12.58 15.28
CA GLN A 253 10.68 13.37 15.74
C GLN A 253 11.76 13.50 14.66
N ASN A 254 11.92 12.47 13.84
CA ASN A 254 13.02 12.37 12.87
C ASN A 254 12.53 12.00 11.46
N PRO A 255 11.53 12.69 10.86
CA PRO A 255 10.93 12.26 9.59
C PRO A 255 11.95 12.17 8.45
N GLY A 256 12.90 13.11 8.38
CA GLY A 256 13.97 13.10 7.36
C GLY A 256 14.96 11.95 7.48
N LYS A 257 14.97 11.19 8.59
CA LYS A 257 15.73 9.94 8.69
C LYS A 257 15.01 8.80 7.94
N TYR A 258 13.68 8.84 7.88
CA TYR A 258 12.87 7.70 7.47
C TYR A 258 12.08 7.91 6.19
N ILE A 259 11.87 9.15 5.76
CA ILE A 259 11.01 9.51 4.63
C ILE A 259 11.78 10.44 3.68
N TYR A 260 11.57 10.29 2.37
CA TYR A 260 12.05 11.26 1.38
C TYR A 260 11.00 12.35 1.13
N GLU A 261 11.46 13.59 0.99
CA GLU A 261 10.63 14.65 0.43
C GLU A 261 10.36 14.41 -1.06
N ALA A 262 9.16 14.74 -1.53
CA ALA A 262 8.86 14.70 -2.96
C ALA A 262 9.58 15.85 -3.66
N SER A 263 10.12 15.60 -4.86
CA SER A 263 10.69 16.68 -5.66
C SER A 263 9.62 17.67 -6.12
N ASP A 264 10.02 18.92 -6.38
CA ASP A 264 9.16 19.93 -7.02
C ASP A 264 8.55 19.42 -8.34
N ARG A 265 9.26 18.54 -9.03
CA ARG A 265 8.80 17.92 -10.28
C ARG A 265 7.63 16.98 -10.01
N LEU A 266 7.73 16.11 -9.01
CA LEU A 266 6.64 15.22 -8.61
C LEU A 266 5.43 16.01 -8.13
N LYS A 267 5.63 17.03 -7.30
CA LYS A 267 4.55 17.94 -6.85
C LYS A 267 3.80 18.57 -8.05
N LYS A 268 4.53 19.17 -9.00
CA LYS A 268 3.95 19.73 -10.23
C LYS A 268 3.21 18.69 -11.08
N TRP A 269 3.73 17.46 -11.13
CA TRP A 269 3.11 16.37 -11.86
C TRP A 269 1.79 15.92 -11.23
N LEU A 270 1.74 15.75 -9.89
CA LEU A 270 0.52 15.45 -9.14
C LEU A 270 -0.53 16.55 -9.32
N MET A 271 -0.13 17.83 -9.28
CA MET A 271 -1.03 18.95 -9.57
C MET A 271 -1.57 18.91 -11.00
N SER A 272 -0.74 18.55 -11.97
CA SER A 272 -1.19 18.38 -13.36
C SER A 272 -2.25 17.27 -13.48
N LEU A 273 -2.11 16.18 -12.71
CA LEU A 273 -3.16 15.16 -12.62
C LEU A 273 -4.41 15.71 -11.93
N LYS A 274 -4.27 16.44 -10.81
CA LYS A 274 -5.39 17.07 -10.09
C LYS A 274 -6.21 18.05 -10.93
N GLU A 275 -5.56 18.69 -11.91
CA GLU A 275 -6.19 19.56 -12.89
C GLU A 275 -6.89 18.78 -14.01
N HIS A 276 -6.41 17.57 -14.34
CA HIS A 276 -6.87 16.77 -15.48
C HIS A 276 -7.80 15.61 -15.10
N ALA A 277 -7.76 15.08 -13.88
CA ALA A 277 -8.48 13.90 -13.40
C ALA A 277 -9.16 14.20 -12.04
N TYR A 278 -10.13 13.36 -11.66
CA TYR A 278 -10.52 13.25 -10.26
C TYR A 278 -9.43 12.45 -9.54
N THR A 279 -8.88 13.01 -8.48
CA THR A 279 -7.72 12.41 -7.78
C THR A 279 -8.10 12.01 -6.37
N PHE A 280 -7.64 10.84 -5.95
CA PHE A 280 -7.95 10.30 -4.63
C PHE A 280 -6.68 9.88 -3.91
N LEU A 281 -6.59 10.21 -2.63
CA LEU A 281 -5.68 9.52 -1.72
C LEU A 281 -6.50 8.46 -0.97
N ILE A 282 -6.08 7.19 -1.05
CA ILE A 282 -6.76 6.06 -0.40
C ILE A 282 -5.70 5.28 0.39
N SER A 283 -5.57 5.61 1.67
CA SER A 283 -4.53 5.07 2.55
C SER A 283 -5.12 4.20 3.66
N GLY A 284 -4.41 3.12 4.03
CA GLY A 284 -4.72 2.31 5.20
C GLY A 284 -4.41 3.00 6.54
N SER A 285 -3.59 4.05 6.50
CA SER A 285 -3.17 4.84 7.65
C SER A 285 -4.30 5.70 8.22
N SER A 286 -4.26 5.95 9.53
CA SER A 286 -5.15 6.93 10.17
C SER A 286 -4.81 8.35 9.69
N ILE A 287 -5.79 9.25 9.72
CA ILE A 287 -5.65 10.60 9.14
C ILE A 287 -4.52 11.41 9.77
N ASP A 288 -4.26 11.23 11.06
CA ASP A 288 -3.18 11.92 11.77
C ASP A 288 -1.79 11.51 11.27
N TYR A 289 -1.53 10.20 11.18
CA TYR A 289 -0.29 9.69 10.59
C TYR A 289 -0.18 10.06 9.11
N ALA A 290 -1.24 9.86 8.34
CA ALA A 290 -1.28 10.18 6.91
C ALA A 290 -1.03 11.67 6.64
N SER A 291 -1.60 12.56 7.46
CA SER A 291 -1.37 14.00 7.34
C SER A 291 0.06 14.35 7.69
N HIS A 292 0.62 13.77 8.76
CA HIS A 292 1.99 14.04 9.18
C HIS A 292 3.02 13.63 8.10
N THR A 293 2.88 12.44 7.52
CA THR A 293 3.79 11.99 6.47
C THR A 293 3.56 12.75 5.16
N ALA A 294 2.30 12.98 4.76
CA ALA A 294 1.99 13.74 3.55
C ALA A 294 2.46 15.20 3.65
N GLU A 295 2.36 15.84 4.81
CA GLU A 295 2.85 17.20 5.06
C GLU A 295 4.37 17.28 4.91
N PHE A 296 5.09 16.31 5.47
CA PHE A 296 6.54 16.22 5.29
C PHE A 296 6.93 16.02 3.81
N VAL A 297 6.22 15.17 3.09
CA VAL A 297 6.54 14.80 1.70
C VAL A 297 6.15 15.88 0.69
N LEU A 298 4.92 16.39 0.79
CA LEU A 298 4.30 17.27 -0.20
C LEU A 298 4.29 18.74 0.23
N GLY A 299 4.31 19.03 1.53
CA GLY A 299 4.18 20.37 2.11
C GLY A 299 2.87 20.56 2.89
N GLU A 300 2.72 21.69 3.57
CA GLU A 300 1.52 22.04 4.37
C GLU A 300 0.21 21.99 3.55
N ASP A 301 0.30 22.19 2.24
CA ASP A 301 -0.81 22.15 1.27
C ASP A 301 -1.05 20.77 0.65
N TRP A 302 -0.52 19.68 1.23
CA TRP A 302 -0.63 18.32 0.68
C TRP A 302 -2.07 17.90 0.33
N ARG A 303 -3.07 18.43 1.03
CA ARG A 303 -4.49 18.11 0.80
C ARG A 303 -4.97 18.61 -0.58
N ASP A 304 -4.35 19.63 -1.14
CA ASP A 304 -4.77 20.26 -2.41
C ASP A 304 -4.45 19.39 -3.63
N TYR A 305 -3.57 18.40 -3.48
CA TYR A 305 -3.20 17.44 -4.53
C TYR A 305 -4.28 16.38 -4.77
N PHE A 306 -5.32 16.30 -3.93
CA PHE A 306 -6.39 15.30 -4.03
C PHE A 306 -7.77 15.95 -4.02
N ASP A 307 -8.74 15.39 -4.76
CA ASP A 307 -10.15 15.73 -4.59
C ASP A 307 -10.65 15.16 -3.28
N THR A 308 -10.62 13.82 -3.15
CA THR A 308 -11.07 13.10 -1.97
C THR A 308 -9.90 12.45 -1.26
N VAL A 309 -9.90 12.49 0.07
CA VAL A 309 -8.99 11.71 0.89
C VAL A 309 -9.79 10.68 1.68
N VAL A 310 -9.34 9.43 1.63
CA VAL A 310 -9.88 8.32 2.39
C VAL A 310 -8.75 7.70 3.19
N CYS A 311 -8.84 7.80 4.51
CA CYS A 311 -7.92 7.19 5.46
C CYS A 311 -8.54 5.93 6.08
N THR A 312 -7.75 5.12 6.79
CA THR A 312 -8.23 3.85 7.36
C THR A 312 -8.91 2.97 6.29
N ALA A 313 -8.54 3.13 5.03
CA ALA A 313 -9.09 2.36 3.93
C ALA A 313 -8.71 0.90 4.17
N LYS A 314 -9.71 0.05 4.44
CA LYS A 314 -9.48 -1.36 4.77
C LYS A 314 -9.19 -2.18 3.51
N LYS A 315 -8.18 -1.80 2.72
CA LYS A 315 -7.76 -2.53 1.52
C LYS A 315 -7.44 -3.99 1.90
N PRO A 316 -7.78 -4.97 1.05
CA PRO A 316 -8.50 -4.87 -0.24
C PRO A 316 -10.01 -4.63 -0.13
N HIS A 317 -10.61 -4.71 1.06
CA HIS A 317 -12.07 -4.61 1.25
C HIS A 317 -12.66 -3.31 0.73
N PHE A 318 -11.86 -2.23 0.72
CA PHE A 318 -12.26 -0.98 0.08
C PHE A 318 -12.70 -1.18 -1.37
N PHE A 319 -12.03 -2.05 -2.14
CA PHE A 319 -12.35 -2.28 -3.54
C PHE A 319 -13.49 -3.27 -3.76
N ASN A 320 -13.58 -4.32 -2.93
CA ASN A 320 -14.45 -5.47 -3.21
C ASN A 320 -15.64 -5.63 -2.24
N THR A 321 -15.82 -4.72 -1.28
CA THR A 321 -16.97 -4.70 -0.38
C THR A 321 -17.68 -3.34 -0.37
N LYS A 322 -18.81 -3.24 0.33
CA LYS A 322 -19.56 -1.99 0.55
C LYS A 322 -19.54 -1.57 2.03
N LYS A 323 -18.35 -1.41 2.60
CA LYS A 323 -18.23 -0.85 3.95
C LYS A 323 -18.55 0.66 3.92
N PRO A 324 -19.22 1.18 4.95
CA PRO A 324 -19.64 2.58 4.97
C PRO A 324 -18.46 3.54 5.11
N PHE A 325 -18.67 4.77 4.64
CA PHE A 325 -17.79 5.90 4.90
C PHE A 325 -18.09 6.47 6.28
N PHE A 326 -17.07 6.95 6.97
CA PHE A 326 -17.20 7.69 8.22
C PHE A 326 -16.62 9.08 8.06
N SER A 327 -17.26 10.05 8.73
CA SER A 327 -16.70 11.37 8.95
C SER A 327 -15.51 11.27 9.91
N LEU A 328 -14.75 12.35 10.07
CA LEU A 328 -13.66 12.42 11.03
C LEU A 328 -14.07 13.29 12.21
N ASN A 329 -13.88 12.80 13.43
CA ASN A 329 -13.93 13.57 14.66
C ASN A 329 -12.49 13.79 15.15
N GLY A 330 -11.85 14.85 14.66
CA GLY A 330 -10.40 15.01 14.80
C GLY A 330 -9.67 13.92 14.00
N HIS A 331 -8.93 13.06 14.71
CA HIS A 331 -8.19 11.94 14.11
C HIS A 331 -8.93 10.60 14.19
N LEU A 332 -10.09 10.55 14.86
CA LEU A 332 -10.88 9.35 15.05
C LEU A 332 -12.03 9.26 14.05
N ASP A 333 -12.56 8.05 13.88
CA ASP A 333 -13.79 7.80 13.13
C ASP A 333 -14.96 8.52 13.84
N GLY A 334 -15.68 9.33 13.08
CA GLY A 334 -16.91 9.99 13.49
C GLY A 334 -18.15 9.18 13.12
N GLU A 335 -19.22 9.87 12.77
CA GLU A 335 -20.47 9.24 12.34
C GLU A 335 -20.37 8.68 10.92
N GLU A 336 -21.12 7.61 10.65
CA GLU A 336 -21.33 7.08 9.31
C GLU A 336 -21.89 8.19 8.39
N VAL A 337 -21.34 8.29 7.19
CA VAL A 337 -21.75 9.28 6.18
C VAL A 337 -22.55 8.57 5.09
N PRO A 338 -23.87 8.79 5.04
CA PRO A 338 -24.69 8.29 3.94
C PRO A 338 -24.20 8.81 2.58
N PHE A 339 -24.44 8.03 1.52
CA PHE A 339 -23.97 8.35 0.17
C PHE A 339 -24.41 9.75 -0.30
N GLU A 340 -25.64 10.15 0.02
CA GLU A 340 -26.21 11.46 -0.31
C GLU A 340 -25.39 12.64 0.27
N ASN A 341 -24.69 12.40 1.39
CA ASN A 341 -23.88 13.39 2.09
C ASN A 341 -22.39 13.29 1.73
N LEU A 342 -21.99 12.31 0.91
CA LEU A 342 -20.64 12.23 0.39
C LEU A 342 -20.38 13.37 -0.61
N ARG A 343 -19.19 13.97 -0.48
CA ARG A 343 -18.72 15.07 -1.31
C ARG A 343 -17.35 14.75 -1.88
N LEU A 344 -17.12 15.16 -3.12
CA LEU A 344 -15.84 14.94 -3.80
C LEU A 344 -14.66 15.60 -3.08
N ASP A 345 -14.88 16.73 -2.41
CA ASP A 345 -13.85 17.45 -1.66
C ASP A 345 -13.67 16.92 -0.21
N GLY A 346 -14.31 15.80 0.14
CA GLY A 346 -14.34 15.30 1.50
C GLY A 346 -13.06 14.60 1.94
N THR A 347 -12.88 14.52 3.26
CA THR A 347 -11.89 13.66 3.92
C THR A 347 -12.65 12.69 4.80
N TYR A 348 -12.44 11.40 4.61
CA TYR A 348 -13.23 10.33 5.23
C TYR A 348 -12.36 9.22 5.80
N SER A 349 -12.95 8.39 6.66
CA SER A 349 -12.40 7.12 7.12
C SER A 349 -13.19 5.94 6.57
N GLY A 350 -12.50 4.83 6.28
CA GLY A 350 -13.13 3.58 5.82
C GLY A 350 -13.64 3.66 4.38
N GLY A 351 -14.94 3.47 4.19
CA GLY A 351 -15.58 3.60 2.88
C GLY A 351 -15.35 2.44 1.91
N ASN A 352 -15.76 2.68 0.67
CA ASN A 352 -15.65 1.72 -0.43
C ASN A 352 -15.55 2.40 -1.80
N TRP A 353 -14.96 1.69 -2.76
CA TRP A 353 -14.77 2.16 -4.13
C TRP A 353 -16.09 2.34 -4.91
N SER A 354 -17.09 1.48 -4.67
CA SER A 354 -18.37 1.54 -5.39
C SER A 354 -19.03 2.90 -5.21
N ASP A 355 -19.10 3.39 -3.98
CA ASP A 355 -19.74 4.67 -3.68
C ASP A 355 -18.84 5.85 -4.09
N LEU A 356 -17.52 5.73 -3.99
CA LEU A 356 -16.59 6.76 -4.51
C LEU A 356 -16.72 6.91 -6.04
N LEU A 357 -16.86 5.81 -6.76
CA LEU A 357 -17.09 5.83 -8.21
C LEU A 357 -18.46 6.43 -8.54
N GLU A 358 -19.50 6.08 -7.78
CA GLU A 358 -20.84 6.64 -7.98
C GLU A 358 -20.89 8.15 -7.69
N LEU A 359 -20.14 8.61 -6.70
CA LEU A 359 -19.93 10.03 -6.41
C LEU A 359 -19.32 10.75 -7.63
N VAL A 360 -18.32 10.15 -8.28
CA VAL A 360 -17.77 10.70 -9.52
C VAL A 360 -18.80 10.71 -10.64
N ARG A 361 -19.58 9.63 -10.84
CA ARG A 361 -20.60 9.58 -11.89
C ARG A 361 -21.63 10.70 -11.70
N ARG A 362 -22.12 10.87 -10.47
CA ARG A 362 -23.08 11.92 -10.10
C ARG A 362 -22.56 13.31 -10.43
N ASP A 363 -21.32 13.61 -10.06
CA ASP A 363 -20.78 14.97 -10.15
C ASP A 363 -20.22 15.30 -11.54
N SER A 364 -19.71 14.30 -12.26
CA SER A 364 -19.14 14.46 -13.62
C SER A 364 -20.16 14.25 -14.75
N GLY A 365 -21.24 13.49 -14.50
CA GLY A 365 -22.16 13.01 -15.53
C GLY A 365 -21.60 11.90 -16.42
N LEU A 366 -20.43 11.35 -16.11
CA LEU A 366 -19.84 10.23 -16.85
C LEU A 366 -20.50 8.91 -16.43
N GLU A 367 -21.00 8.15 -17.42
CA GLU A 367 -21.59 6.83 -17.17
C GLU A 367 -20.53 5.78 -16.79
N ASN A 368 -19.41 5.79 -17.50
CA ASN A 368 -18.30 4.83 -17.33
C ASN A 368 -16.96 5.58 -17.20
N PRO A 369 -16.65 6.16 -16.02
CA PRO A 369 -15.35 6.79 -15.77
C PRO A 369 -14.21 5.78 -15.90
N HIS A 370 -13.17 6.13 -16.65
CA HIS A 370 -11.97 5.29 -16.72
C HIS A 370 -11.09 5.53 -15.49
N CYS A 371 -10.74 4.47 -14.76
CA CYS A 371 -10.16 4.57 -13.44
C CYS A 371 -8.79 3.90 -13.37
N LEU A 372 -7.84 4.59 -12.75
CA LEU A 372 -6.49 4.11 -12.47
C LEU A 372 -6.28 4.10 -10.96
N TYR A 373 -5.55 3.11 -10.46
CA TYR A 373 -5.06 3.09 -9.09
C TYR A 373 -3.55 2.81 -9.05
N VAL A 374 -2.82 3.55 -8.22
CA VAL A 374 -1.36 3.43 -8.11
C VAL A 374 -1.01 3.06 -6.68
N GLY A 375 -0.24 1.98 -6.51
CA GLY A 375 0.20 1.53 -5.19
C GLY A 375 1.32 0.50 -5.24
N ASP A 376 1.96 0.25 -4.10
CA ASP A 376 3.11 -0.65 -3.95
C ASP A 376 2.72 -2.06 -3.49
N HIS A 377 1.66 -2.19 -2.69
CA HIS A 377 1.29 -3.49 -2.14
C HIS A 377 0.63 -4.37 -3.23
N LEU A 378 1.46 -5.18 -3.89
CA LEU A 378 1.12 -5.97 -5.09
C LEU A 378 -0.19 -6.77 -5.01
N CYS A 379 -0.55 -7.27 -3.83
CA CYS A 379 -1.82 -7.98 -3.63
C CYS A 379 -3.05 -7.04 -3.56
N GLN A 380 -3.07 -6.08 -2.63
CA GLN A 380 -4.27 -5.25 -2.39
C GLN A 380 -4.39 -4.05 -3.33
N ASP A 381 -3.28 -3.50 -3.82
CA ASP A 381 -3.23 -2.29 -4.63
C ASP A 381 -3.06 -2.58 -6.13
N VAL A 382 -2.50 -3.74 -6.51
CA VAL A 382 -2.24 -4.08 -7.92
C VAL A 382 -3.17 -5.19 -8.42
N MET A 383 -3.28 -6.31 -7.69
CA MET A 383 -4.13 -7.44 -8.13
C MET A 383 -5.63 -7.27 -7.87
N THR A 384 -6.00 -6.56 -6.81
CA THR A 384 -7.40 -6.45 -6.41
C THR A 384 -8.20 -5.46 -7.28
N PRO A 385 -7.72 -4.24 -7.58
CA PRO A 385 -8.50 -3.25 -8.33
C PRO A 385 -8.99 -3.71 -9.73
N PRO A 386 -8.24 -4.53 -10.50
CA PRO A 386 -8.72 -5.06 -11.78
C PRO A 386 -10.03 -5.84 -11.70
N SER A 387 -10.31 -6.51 -10.56
CA SER A 387 -11.58 -7.24 -10.35
C SER A 387 -12.82 -6.35 -10.40
N VAL A 388 -12.65 -5.03 -10.19
CA VAL A 388 -13.69 -4.00 -10.26
C VAL A 388 -13.42 -2.99 -11.38
N LYS A 389 -12.69 -3.41 -12.42
CA LYS A 389 -12.42 -2.65 -13.65
C LYS A 389 -11.61 -1.37 -13.44
N ILE A 390 -10.67 -1.40 -12.50
CA ILE A 390 -9.69 -0.33 -12.29
C ILE A 390 -8.35 -0.82 -12.86
N ASP A 391 -7.76 -0.05 -13.75
CA ASP A 391 -6.40 -0.28 -14.20
C ASP A 391 -5.42 0.04 -13.07
N THR A 392 -4.24 -0.58 -13.07
CA THR A 392 -3.25 -0.31 -12.02
C THR A 392 -1.87 0.06 -12.55
N VAL A 393 -1.15 0.87 -11.79
CA VAL A 393 0.30 1.06 -11.92
C VAL A 393 0.92 0.49 -10.65
N ALA A 394 1.83 -0.46 -10.80
CA ALA A 394 2.55 -1.06 -9.68
C ALA A 394 3.78 -0.22 -9.33
N ILE A 395 3.93 0.14 -8.06
CA ILE A 395 5.19 0.64 -7.51
C ILE A 395 6.02 -0.57 -7.05
N VAL A 396 7.23 -0.71 -7.61
CA VAL A 396 8.13 -1.84 -7.35
C VAL A 396 9.55 -1.32 -7.20
N GLU A 397 9.93 -0.88 -5.99
CA GLU A 397 11.25 -0.24 -5.75
C GLU A 397 12.42 -1.20 -6.04
N GLU A 398 12.17 -2.51 -6.02
CA GLU A 398 13.12 -3.55 -6.40
C GLU A 398 13.64 -3.36 -7.85
N LEU A 399 12.88 -2.70 -8.73
CA LEU A 399 13.37 -2.32 -10.07
C LEU A 399 14.62 -1.43 -9.98
N ALA A 400 14.60 -0.41 -9.12
CA ALA A 400 15.74 0.48 -8.94
C ALA A 400 16.85 -0.17 -8.11
N ALA A 401 16.51 -1.10 -7.22
CA ALA A 401 17.50 -1.82 -6.42
C ALA A 401 18.30 -2.81 -7.27
N GLU A 402 17.64 -3.64 -8.09
CA GLU A 402 18.30 -4.62 -8.96
C GLU A 402 18.86 -4.01 -10.25
N GLY A 403 18.38 -2.81 -10.61
CA GLY A 403 18.79 -2.07 -11.79
C GLY A 403 17.85 -2.26 -12.97
N MET A 404 17.84 -1.28 -13.88
CA MET A 404 16.96 -1.25 -15.05
C MET A 404 17.76 -1.04 -16.34
N CYS A 405 17.35 -1.74 -17.40
CA CYS A 405 18.00 -1.66 -18.69
C CYS A 405 17.87 -0.24 -19.27
N GLY A 406 19.01 0.45 -19.44
CA GLY A 406 19.07 1.75 -20.09
C GLY A 406 18.73 2.96 -19.20
N ASP A 407 18.50 2.77 -17.90
CA ASP A 407 18.30 3.87 -16.94
C ASP A 407 19.30 3.75 -15.78
N PRO A 408 20.01 4.84 -15.42
CA PRO A 408 21.03 4.83 -14.38
C PRO A 408 20.46 5.07 -12.97
N LEU A 409 19.14 5.07 -12.77
CA LEU A 409 18.55 5.25 -11.44
C LEU A 409 18.93 4.07 -10.54
N GLU A 410 19.64 4.39 -9.46
CA GLU A 410 19.99 3.47 -8.39
C GLU A 410 19.08 3.71 -7.17
N HIS A 411 18.79 2.65 -6.43
CA HIS A 411 18.17 2.74 -5.11
C HIS A 411 19.26 2.91 -4.04
N ASP A 412 19.11 3.88 -3.14
CA ASP A 412 20.10 4.15 -2.10
C ASP A 412 20.20 3.04 -1.04
N ALA A 413 19.07 2.39 -0.73
CA ALA A 413 19.01 1.13 0.01
C ALA A 413 19.16 -0.13 -0.89
N GLY A 414 19.78 -0.03 -2.08
CA GLY A 414 19.87 -1.16 -3.02
C GLY A 414 20.46 -2.43 -2.40
N GLY A 415 21.50 -2.28 -1.56
CA GLY A 415 22.11 -3.39 -0.82
C GLY A 415 21.21 -4.03 0.24
N ASP A 416 20.23 -3.29 0.79
CA ASP A 416 19.27 -3.82 1.77
C ASP A 416 18.02 -4.44 1.10
N LEU A 417 17.73 -4.06 -0.15
CA LEU A 417 16.59 -4.54 -0.93
C LEU A 417 16.92 -5.75 -1.82
N MET A 418 18.20 -5.91 -2.16
CA MET A 418 18.71 -7.09 -2.85
C MET A 418 19.03 -8.20 -1.86
N SER A 419 18.89 -9.45 -2.32
CA SER A 419 19.22 -10.61 -1.50
C SER A 419 20.08 -11.58 -2.30
N MET A 420 21.33 -11.77 -1.88
CA MET A 420 22.20 -12.85 -2.35
C MET A 420 21.64 -14.21 -1.93
N PHE A 421 21.06 -14.24 -0.72
CA PHE A 421 20.46 -15.42 -0.11
C PHE A 421 19.25 -15.96 -0.87
N TRP A 422 18.29 -15.09 -1.22
CA TRP A 422 17.08 -15.46 -1.94
C TRP A 422 17.22 -15.30 -3.46
N GLY A 423 18.23 -14.58 -3.93
CA GLY A 423 18.39 -14.20 -5.34
C GLY A 423 17.40 -13.11 -5.77
N SER A 424 17.31 -12.85 -7.07
CA SER A 424 16.52 -11.76 -7.65
C SER A 424 15.03 -11.81 -7.29
N PHE A 425 14.44 -10.68 -6.91
CA PHE A 425 13.01 -10.49 -6.71
C PHE A 425 12.22 -10.85 -7.98
N PHE A 426 12.75 -10.54 -9.17
CA PHE A 426 12.07 -10.75 -10.45
C PHE A 426 12.32 -12.13 -11.05
N THR A 427 13.57 -12.58 -11.00
CA THR A 427 14.07 -13.68 -11.84
C THR A 427 14.68 -14.79 -11.00
N THR A 428 14.99 -15.92 -11.65
CA THR A 428 15.68 -17.03 -10.99
C THR A 428 16.86 -17.49 -11.82
N ASP A 429 17.86 -18.03 -11.13
CA ASP A 429 19.11 -18.50 -11.74
C ASP A 429 18.93 -19.82 -12.53
N GLY A 430 17.71 -20.36 -12.58
CA GLY A 430 17.42 -21.74 -12.95
C GLY A 430 17.23 -22.03 -14.44
N ASN A 431 17.13 -21.01 -15.32
CA ASN A 431 16.86 -21.27 -16.73
C ASN A 431 17.54 -20.28 -17.70
N ASN A 432 18.85 -20.46 -17.91
CA ASN A 432 19.68 -19.71 -18.87
C ASN A 432 19.24 -19.86 -20.36
N LYS A 433 18.14 -20.57 -20.65
CA LYS A 433 17.67 -20.85 -22.01
C LYS A 433 16.49 -19.99 -22.46
N VAL A 434 15.90 -19.17 -21.59
CA VAL A 434 14.70 -18.40 -21.93
C VAL A 434 14.97 -16.90 -21.93
N MET A 435 14.44 -16.21 -22.93
CA MET A 435 14.64 -14.80 -23.24
C MET A 435 13.32 -14.05 -23.05
N GLY A 436 13.31 -12.87 -22.44
CA GLY A 436 12.10 -12.06 -22.26
C GLY A 436 11.24 -12.47 -21.06
N ILE A 437 9.92 -12.32 -21.17
CA ILE A 437 8.89 -12.47 -20.11
C ILE A 437 9.02 -13.79 -19.33
N ASP A 438 9.56 -14.85 -19.95
CA ASP A 438 9.85 -16.13 -19.32
C ASP A 438 10.99 -16.12 -18.26
N ARG A 439 11.71 -15.00 -18.11
CA ARG A 439 12.70 -14.81 -17.03
C ARG A 439 12.05 -14.37 -15.72
N ILE A 440 10.86 -13.76 -15.79
CA ILE A 440 10.06 -13.41 -14.61
C ILE A 440 9.29 -14.64 -14.19
N ASN A 441 9.82 -15.36 -13.21
CA ASN A 441 9.20 -16.59 -12.75
C ASN A 441 9.04 -16.67 -11.24
N THR A 442 9.43 -15.64 -10.49
CA THR A 442 9.08 -15.55 -9.08
C THR A 442 7.60 -15.20 -8.95
N MET A 443 6.96 -15.67 -7.88
CA MET A 443 5.55 -15.41 -7.64
C MET A 443 5.25 -13.91 -7.59
N TYR A 444 6.04 -13.14 -6.85
CA TYR A 444 5.82 -11.70 -6.68
C TYR A 444 6.28 -10.87 -7.88
N GLY A 445 7.40 -11.23 -8.51
CA GLY A 445 7.87 -10.57 -9.73
C GLY A 445 6.89 -10.69 -10.90
N SER A 446 6.09 -11.77 -10.94
CA SER A 446 5.05 -11.96 -11.95
C SER A 446 3.81 -11.06 -11.77
N VAL A 447 3.61 -10.46 -10.58
CA VAL A 447 2.37 -9.74 -10.25
C VAL A 447 2.13 -8.52 -11.15
N PRO A 448 3.11 -7.62 -11.34
CA PRO A 448 2.89 -6.47 -12.23
C PRO A 448 2.56 -6.91 -13.66
N VAL A 449 3.20 -7.98 -14.15
CA VAL A 449 2.97 -8.52 -15.50
C VAL A 449 1.53 -8.98 -15.70
N ARG A 450 0.93 -9.62 -14.69
CA ARG A 450 -0.44 -10.18 -14.77
C ARG A 450 -1.55 -9.19 -14.45
N ALA A 451 -1.26 -8.10 -13.73
CA ALA A 451 -2.29 -7.27 -13.12
C ALA A 451 -2.15 -5.75 -13.35
N ALA A 452 -1.00 -5.26 -13.80
CA ALA A 452 -0.76 -3.84 -14.00
C ALA A 452 -0.74 -3.43 -15.48
N ARG A 453 -0.97 -2.15 -15.73
CA ARG A 453 -0.69 -1.50 -17.02
C ARG A 453 0.77 -1.11 -17.16
N LEU A 454 1.40 -0.73 -16.04
CA LEU A 454 2.78 -0.24 -15.97
C LEU A 454 3.37 -0.61 -14.60
N ALA A 455 4.67 -0.93 -14.56
CA ALA A 455 5.43 -1.11 -13.33
C ALA A 455 6.59 -0.10 -13.29
N ILE A 456 6.69 0.64 -12.18
CA ILE A 456 7.71 1.69 -12.00
C ILE A 456 8.34 1.59 -10.60
N PRO A 457 9.61 1.98 -10.43
CA PRO A 457 10.23 1.96 -9.10
C PRO A 457 9.66 3.01 -8.15
N CYS A 458 9.20 4.15 -8.69
CA CYS A 458 8.60 5.23 -7.90
C CYS A 458 7.91 6.25 -8.80
N LEU A 459 7.07 7.11 -8.22
CA LEU A 459 6.40 8.19 -8.96
C LEU A 459 7.36 9.25 -9.53
N GLU A 460 8.56 9.40 -8.94
CA GLU A 460 9.60 10.31 -9.45
C GLU A 460 10.02 9.99 -10.89
N VAL A 461 9.94 8.72 -11.28
CA VAL A 461 10.26 8.26 -12.63
C VAL A 461 9.24 8.76 -13.65
N VAL A 462 7.94 8.61 -13.38
CA VAL A 462 6.90 9.07 -14.32
C VAL A 462 6.76 10.59 -14.31
N ALA A 463 7.12 11.24 -13.20
CA ALA A 463 7.18 12.69 -13.08
C ALA A 463 8.27 13.34 -13.96
N ARG A 464 9.23 12.55 -14.49
CA ARG A 464 10.20 13.02 -15.51
C ARG A 464 9.50 13.51 -16.79
N ASN A 465 8.30 13.02 -17.05
CA ASN A 465 7.50 13.37 -18.22
C ASN A 465 6.20 14.08 -17.83
N ASN A 466 5.54 14.71 -18.80
CA ASN A 466 4.19 15.23 -18.60
C ASN A 466 3.14 14.11 -18.60
N ILE A 467 1.94 14.40 -18.09
CA ILE A 467 0.85 13.42 -17.93
C ILE A 467 0.30 12.84 -19.26
N LYS A 468 0.62 13.46 -20.41
CA LYS A 468 0.24 12.99 -21.76
C LYS A 468 1.32 12.14 -22.43
N HIS A 469 2.45 11.95 -21.76
CA HIS A 469 3.51 11.07 -22.25
C HIS A 469 2.96 9.66 -22.45
N GLN A 470 3.39 9.03 -23.54
CA GLN A 470 3.02 7.68 -23.92
C GLN A 470 4.07 6.72 -23.38
N TYR A 471 3.63 5.85 -22.49
CA TYR A 471 4.40 4.72 -21.99
C TYR A 471 3.98 3.47 -22.77
N GLU A 472 4.91 2.52 -22.89
CA GLU A 472 4.55 1.18 -23.32
C GLU A 472 3.92 0.43 -22.14
N ALA A 473 2.73 -0.12 -22.35
CA ALA A 473 2.01 -0.87 -21.34
C ALA A 473 2.30 -2.37 -21.46
N PHE A 474 2.13 -3.12 -20.35
CA PHE A 474 2.17 -4.58 -20.38
C PHE A 474 1.25 -5.13 -21.47
N SER A 475 1.82 -5.94 -22.37
CA SER A 475 1.13 -6.57 -23.49
C SER A 475 1.93 -7.80 -23.95
N PRO A 476 1.40 -8.63 -24.87
CA PRO A 476 2.17 -9.75 -25.42
C PRO A 476 3.48 -9.34 -26.14
N THR A 477 3.65 -8.06 -26.47
CA THR A 477 4.80 -7.53 -27.24
C THR A 477 5.60 -6.45 -26.50
N SER A 478 5.15 -5.98 -25.34
CA SER A 478 5.88 -5.02 -24.52
C SER A 478 5.86 -5.43 -23.05
N THR A 479 6.98 -5.19 -22.39
CA THR A 479 7.28 -5.63 -21.04
C THR A 479 6.70 -4.72 -19.98
N GLY A 480 6.16 -3.53 -20.30
CA GLY A 480 5.44 -2.67 -19.35
C GLY A 480 6.23 -2.16 -18.14
N PHE A 481 7.54 -2.45 -18.05
CA PHE A 481 8.44 -1.90 -17.06
C PHE A 481 8.97 -0.55 -17.53
N TYR A 482 8.97 0.44 -16.64
CA TYR A 482 9.47 1.77 -16.94
C TYR A 482 10.30 2.31 -15.77
N PRO A 483 11.46 2.94 -16.01
CA PRO A 483 12.03 3.40 -17.29
C PRO A 483 12.67 2.33 -18.17
N GLY A 484 12.83 1.10 -17.68
CA GLY A 484 13.36 -0.02 -18.46
C GLY A 484 13.14 -1.35 -17.76
N ASP A 485 13.44 -2.44 -18.47
CA ASP A 485 13.29 -3.80 -17.95
C ASP A 485 14.22 -4.07 -16.76
N PRO A 486 13.78 -4.87 -15.77
CA PRO A 486 14.66 -5.30 -14.69
C PRO A 486 15.90 -6.00 -15.26
N VAL A 487 17.07 -5.61 -14.75
CA VAL A 487 18.31 -6.32 -15.06
C VAL A 487 18.25 -7.71 -14.43
N ILE A 488 18.70 -8.70 -15.17
CA ILE A 488 18.79 -10.05 -14.63
C ILE A 488 20.06 -10.15 -13.83
N LEU A 489 19.87 -10.31 -12.53
CA LEU A 489 20.94 -10.58 -11.60
C LEU A 489 21.22 -12.08 -11.59
N HIS A 490 22.49 -12.42 -11.70
CA HIS A 490 23.00 -13.76 -11.48
C HIS A 490 23.76 -13.73 -10.16
N PHE A 491 23.18 -14.39 -9.14
CA PHE A 491 23.70 -14.39 -7.78
C PHE A 491 24.56 -15.63 -7.47
#